data_AF-A0A955T554-F1
#
_entry.id   AF-A0A955T554-F1
#
_cell.length_a   1.000
_cell.length_b   1.000
_cell.length_c   1.000
_cell.angle_alpha   90.00
_cell.angle_beta   90.00
_cell.angle_gamma   90.00
#
_symmetry.space_group_name_H-M   'P 1'
#
loop_
_entity.id
_entity.type
_entity.pdbx_description
1 polymer ?
#
loop_
_entity_poly.entity_id
_entity_poly.type
_entity_poly.pdbx_seq_one_letter_code
_entity_poly.pdbx_strand_id
1 'polypeptide(L)' 'MRRFLFVLILATLGFPQSLFALEPDETPARPGEWGFRPSGGETVTMNPPGFSWRPMRGATGYDLQVS' A
#
# COMPACT_ATOMS: atom_id res chain seq x y z
N MET A 1 33.07 13.25 -29.82
CA MET A 1 32.43 13.55 -28.53
C MET A 1 30.89 13.42 -28.51
N ARG A 2 30.23 12.84 -29.55
CA ARG A 2 28.76 12.65 -29.58
C ARG A 2 28.33 11.17 -29.62
N ARG A 3 29.29 10.25 -29.54
CA ARG A 3 29.08 8.78 -29.54
C ARG A 3 29.27 8.14 -28.17
N PHE A 4 29.94 8.83 -27.24
CA PHE A 4 30.12 8.36 -25.85
C PHE A 4 28.99 8.78 -24.90
N LEU A 5 28.10 9.69 -25.32
CA LEU A 5 26.94 10.10 -24.52
C LEU A 5 25.73 9.15 -24.62
N PHE A 6 25.79 8.17 -25.52
CA PHE A 6 24.67 7.23 -25.77
C PHE A 6 24.68 6.00 -24.85
N VAL A 7 25.82 5.69 -24.22
CA VAL A 7 25.95 4.49 -23.36
C VAL A 7 25.50 4.77 -21.92
N LEU A 8 25.49 6.04 -21.48
CA LEU A 8 25.07 6.40 -20.13
C LEU A 8 23.54 6.50 -19.95
N ILE A 9 22.78 6.55 -21.04
CA ILE A 9 21.30 6.65 -21.01
C ILE A 9 20.65 5.26 -20.89
N LEU A 10 21.37 4.17 -21.15
CA LEU A 10 20.81 2.81 -21.18
C LEU A 10 20.79 2.08 -19.83
N ALA A 11 21.46 2.61 -18.79
CA ALA A 11 21.57 1.92 -17.49
C ALA A 11 20.49 2.36 -16.46
N THR A 12 19.64 3.34 -16.79
CA THR A 12 18.55 3.81 -15.92
C THR A 12 17.18 3.22 -16.27
N LEU A 13 17.10 2.36 -17.28
CA LEU A 13 15.85 1.83 -17.87
C LEU A 13 15.46 0.41 -17.40
N GLY A 14 15.96 -0.02 -16.23
CA GLY A 14 16.03 -1.45 -15.88
C GLY A 14 15.18 -1.95 -14.72
N PHE A 15 14.32 -1.14 -14.10
CA PHE A 15 13.33 -1.68 -13.17
C PHE A 15 11.93 -1.34 -13.67
N PRO A 16 11.24 -2.25 -14.38
CA PRO A 16 9.78 -2.21 -14.40
C PRO A 16 9.32 -2.47 -12.95
N GLN A 17 9.22 -1.42 -12.14
CA GLN A 17 8.65 -1.54 -10.81
C GLN A 17 7.14 -1.72 -10.96
N SER A 18 6.70 -2.91 -10.58
CA SER A 18 5.32 -3.31 -10.27
C SER A 18 4.35 -3.31 -11.44
N LEU A 19 4.20 -4.47 -12.10
CA LEU A 19 3.05 -4.70 -12.97
C LEU A 19 1.80 -5.19 -12.23
N PHE A 20 1.90 -5.69 -10.98
CA PHE A 20 0.74 -6.10 -10.17
C PHE A 20 1.06 -6.14 -8.66
N ALA A 21 1.37 -5.00 -8.03
CA ALA A 21 1.27 -4.91 -6.58
C ALA A 21 -0.21 -4.70 -6.21
N LEU A 22 -0.77 -5.52 -5.33
CA LEU A 22 -2.10 -5.31 -4.78
C LEU A 22 -1.99 -4.11 -3.81
N GLU A 23 -2.23 -2.90 -4.31
CA GLU A 23 -2.10 -1.69 -3.49
C GLU A 23 -3.36 -1.49 -2.64
N PRO A 24 -3.22 -1.34 -1.31
CA PRO A 24 -4.31 -0.95 -0.43
C PRO A 24 -4.92 0.38 -0.86
N ASP A 25 -6.25 0.45 -0.89
CA ASP A 25 -6.96 1.70 -1.09
C ASP A 25 -6.99 2.48 0.23
N GLU A 26 -6.06 3.42 0.37
CA GLU A 26 -5.90 4.26 1.56
C GLU A 26 -6.82 5.49 1.58
N THR A 27 -7.77 5.60 0.64
CA THR A 27 -8.72 6.72 0.66
C THR A 27 -9.59 6.69 1.93
N PRO A 28 -9.93 7.86 2.50
CA PRO A 28 -10.80 7.92 3.66
C PRO A 28 -12.13 7.19 3.43
N ALA A 29 -12.55 6.37 4.39
CA ALA A 29 -13.84 5.70 4.33
C ALA A 29 -14.98 6.71 4.45
N ARG A 30 -16.05 6.50 3.67
CA ARG A 30 -17.28 7.28 3.76
C ARG A 30 -18.18 6.78 4.89
N PRO A 31 -19.17 7.58 5.33
CA PRO A 31 -20.19 7.10 6.26
C PRO A 31 -20.86 5.82 5.74
N GLY A 32 -20.86 4.76 6.56
CA GLY A 32 -21.42 3.45 6.21
C GLY A 32 -20.48 2.52 5.44
N GLU A 33 -19.27 2.96 5.08
CA GLU A 33 -18.24 2.12 4.47
C GLU A 33 -17.25 1.57 5.50
N TRP A 34 -16.62 0.46 5.13
CA TRP A 34 -15.48 -0.09 5.87
C TRP A 34 -14.23 0.74 5.56
N GLY A 35 -13.36 0.89 6.55
CA GLY A 35 -12.10 1.63 6.43
C GLY A 35 -11.08 1.16 7.44
N PHE A 36 -9.87 1.70 7.33
CA PHE A 36 -8.78 1.43 8.27
C PHE A 36 -9.15 1.91 9.67
N ARG A 37 -9.20 0.97 10.61
CA ARG A 37 -9.38 1.21 12.05
C ARG A 37 -8.38 0.36 12.84
N PRO A 38 -7.85 0.88 13.96
CA PRO A 38 -7.99 2.26 14.44
C PRO A 38 -7.39 3.28 13.46
N SER A 39 -7.92 4.49 13.44
CA SER A 39 -7.35 5.57 12.63
C SER A 39 -6.04 6.06 13.25
N GLY A 40 -5.13 6.60 12.42
CA GLY A 40 -3.83 7.06 12.90
C GLY A 40 -3.97 8.11 14.00
N GLY A 41 -3.43 7.82 15.19
CA GLY A 41 -3.52 8.69 16.37
C GLY A 41 -4.79 8.50 17.22
N GLU A 42 -5.68 7.58 16.85
CA GLU A 42 -6.86 7.24 17.66
C GLU A 42 -6.48 6.54 18.95
N THR A 43 -7.00 7.03 20.08
CA THR A 43 -6.88 6.33 21.35
C THR A 43 -7.95 5.26 21.46
N VAL A 44 -7.53 3.99 21.52
CA VAL A 44 -8.44 2.85 21.68
C VAL A 44 -8.62 2.56 23.17
N THR A 45 -9.86 2.47 23.63
CA THR A 45 -10.20 2.16 25.04
C THR A 45 -10.37 0.66 25.33
N MET A 46 -10.37 -0.17 24.28
CA MET A 46 -10.54 -1.62 24.33
C MET A 46 -9.21 -2.34 24.08
N ASN A 47 -8.99 -3.45 24.78
CA ASN A 47 -7.83 -4.32 24.58
C ASN A 47 -8.28 -5.80 24.51
N PRO A 48 -8.10 -6.51 23.36
CA PRO A 48 -7.38 -6.06 22.16
C PRO A 48 -8.16 -5.02 21.34
N PRO A 49 -7.45 -4.15 20.60
CA PRO A 49 -8.09 -3.25 19.66
C PRO A 49 -8.78 -4.04 18.54
N GLY A 50 -9.93 -3.54 18.09
CA GLY A 50 -10.58 -4.04 16.88
C GLY A 50 -9.92 -3.44 15.64
N PHE A 51 -9.38 -4.29 14.77
CA PHE A 51 -8.84 -3.87 13.47
C PHE A 51 -9.86 -4.09 12.36
N SER A 52 -9.98 -3.13 11.45
CA SER A 52 -10.78 -3.27 10.23
C SER A 52 -10.11 -2.57 9.05
N TRP A 53 -10.39 -3.03 7.84
CA TRP A 53 -9.97 -2.42 6.59
C TRP A 53 -10.99 -2.71 5.48
N ARG A 54 -10.90 -1.99 4.36
CA ARG A 54 -11.74 -2.25 3.18
C ARG A 54 -11.27 -3.56 2.52
N PRO A 55 -12.17 -4.52 2.22
CA PRO A 55 -11.77 -5.75 1.52
C PRO A 55 -11.14 -5.45 0.17
N MET A 56 -10.01 -6.10 -0.11
CA MET A 56 -9.27 -5.92 -1.35
C MET A 56 -9.71 -6.95 -2.39
N ARG A 57 -10.01 -6.48 -3.62
CA ARG A 57 -10.44 -7.35 -4.71
C ARG A 57 -9.35 -8.38 -5.02
N GLY A 58 -9.68 -9.67 -4.89
CA GLY A 58 -8.76 -10.76 -5.19
C GLY A 58 -7.89 -11.20 -4.01
N ALA A 59 -8.00 -10.57 -2.84
CA ALA A 59 -7.35 -11.06 -1.63
C ALA A 59 -7.99 -12.38 -1.17
N THR A 60 -7.16 -13.40 -0.94
CA THR A 60 -7.57 -14.69 -0.37
C THR A 60 -7.26 -14.81 1.12
N GLY A 61 -6.47 -13.89 1.67
CA GLY A 61 -6.06 -13.82 3.06
C GLY A 61 -5.34 -12.50 3.34
N TYR A 62 -5.10 -12.23 4.62
CA TYR A 62 -4.38 -11.05 5.09
C TYR A 62 -3.44 -11.44 6.22
N ASP A 63 -2.23 -10.90 6.20
CA ASP A 63 -1.30 -10.95 7.33
C ASP A 63 -1.36 -9.61 8.08
N LEU A 64 -1.64 -9.66 9.38
CA LEU A 64 -1.66 -8.47 10.24
C LEU A 64 -0.43 -8.49 11.15
N GLN A 65 0.40 -7.45 11.03
CA GLN A 65 1.55 -7.23 11.90
C GLN A 65 1.29 -6.06 12.85
N VAL A 66 1.59 -6.25 14.14
CA VAL A 66 1.51 -5.22 15.19
C VAL A 66 2.81 -5.27 16.00
N SER A 67 3.39 -4.11 16.31
CA SER A 67 4.66 -3.96 17.03
C SER A 67 4.58 -2.90 18.12
#